data_AF-Q4S4L8-F1
#
_entry.id   AF-Q4S4L8-F1
#
_cell.length_a   1.000
_cell.length_b   1.000
_cell.length_c   1.000
_cell.angle_alpha   90.00
_cell.angle_beta   90.00
_cell.angle_gamma   90.00
#
_symmetry.space_group_name_H-M   'P 1'
#
loop_
_entity.id
_entity.type
_entity.pdbx_description
1 polymer ?
#
loop_
_entity_poly.entity_id
_entity_poly.type
_entity_poly.pdbx_seq_one_letter_code
_entity_poly.pdbx_strand_id
1 'polypeptide(L)'
;SKDSRERVYDRTINVLLRKVKPDYAWPRLQKDEAKPSWISVDFDNWRDWENEEDEGKVEYDQYVDMIREMAKDNKGAPPDMGDLSDVSAPPLPPNCHDSL
;
A
#
# COMPACT_ATOMS: atom_id res chain seq x y z
N SER A 1 -20.42 -11.71 10.06
CA SER A 1 -19.56 -12.79 9.52
C SER A 1 -19.47 -12.60 8.02
N LYS A 2 -18.54 -11.77 7.56
CA LYS A 2 -18.46 -11.31 6.16
C LYS A 2 -17.03 -10.87 5.84
N ASP A 3 -16.08 -11.74 6.19
CA ASP A 3 -14.67 -11.39 6.12
C ASP A 3 -14.00 -11.80 4.80
N SER A 4 -14.74 -12.52 3.95
CA SER A 4 -14.35 -12.79 2.57
C SER A 4 -14.65 -11.56 1.71
N ARG A 5 -13.70 -11.17 0.86
CA ARG A 5 -13.81 -9.99 -0.02
C ARG A 5 -13.62 -10.41 -1.46
N GLU A 6 -14.38 -9.81 -2.36
CA GLU A 6 -14.23 -10.00 -3.79
C GLU A 6 -14.04 -8.64 -4.47
N ARG A 7 -13.17 -8.60 -5.47
CA ARG A 7 -12.94 -7.43 -6.32
C ARG A 7 -13.07 -7.85 -7.77
N VAL A 8 -14.05 -7.28 -8.43
CA VAL A 8 -14.30 -7.49 -9.85
C VAL A 8 -13.59 -6.40 -10.64
N TYR A 9 -12.75 -6.82 -11.57
CA TYR A 9 -12.16 -5.97 -12.60
C TYR A 9 -12.77 -6.35 -13.96
N ASP A 10 -12.47 -5.55 -14.97
CA ASP A 10 -13.03 -5.74 -16.32
C ASP A 10 -12.67 -7.10 -16.95
N ARG A 11 -11.50 -7.65 -16.59
CA ARG A 11 -10.98 -8.91 -17.16
C ARG A 11 -10.66 -9.99 -16.13
N THR A 12 -10.72 -9.67 -14.85
CA THR A 12 -10.31 -10.58 -13.77
C THR A 12 -11.16 -10.36 -12.53
N ILE A 13 -11.27 -11.39 -11.69
CA ILE A 13 -11.95 -11.30 -10.40
C ILE A 13 -10.98 -11.78 -9.35
N ASN A 14 -10.65 -10.92 -8.40
CA ASN A 14 -9.79 -11.26 -7.28
C ASN A 14 -10.66 -11.62 -6.08
N VAL A 15 -10.46 -12.81 -5.52
CA VAL A 15 -11.23 -13.30 -4.37
C VAL A 15 -10.27 -13.51 -3.20
N LEU A 16 -10.57 -12.88 -2.07
CA LEU A 16 -9.85 -13.03 -0.81
C LEU A 16 -10.69 -13.86 0.14
N LEU A 17 -10.18 -15.03 0.50
CA LEU A 17 -10.84 -16.00 1.36
C LEU A 17 -10.25 -15.90 2.77
N ARG A 18 -11.11 -15.71 3.78
CA ARG A 18 -10.68 -15.86 5.17
C ARG A 18 -10.65 -17.34 5.54
N LYS A 19 -9.50 -17.84 6.01
CA LYS A 19 -9.42 -19.16 6.63
C LYS A 19 -10.22 -19.19 7.92
N VAL A 20 -11.02 -20.23 8.12
CA VAL A 20 -11.77 -20.44 9.39
C VAL A 20 -10.81 -20.77 10.53
N LYS A 21 -9.69 -21.45 10.23
CA LYS A 21 -8.61 -21.74 11.17
C LYS A 21 -7.33 -21.02 10.69
N PRO A 22 -6.82 -20.03 11.44
CA PRO A 22 -5.63 -19.26 11.03
C PRO A 22 -4.38 -20.14 10.93
N ASP A 23 -4.20 -21.08 11.85
CA ASP A 23 -2.99 -21.92 11.95
C ASP A 23 -2.99 -23.16 11.04
N TYR A 24 -3.84 -23.16 10.00
CA TYR A 24 -3.93 -24.30 9.09
C TYR A 24 -3.37 -23.96 7.70
N ALA A 25 -2.32 -24.68 7.31
CA ALA A 25 -1.80 -24.64 5.95
C ALA A 25 -2.82 -25.25 4.99
N TRP A 26 -3.08 -24.58 3.86
CA TRP A 26 -3.92 -25.10 2.78
C TRP A 26 -3.01 -25.64 1.68
N PRO A 27 -2.61 -26.93 1.74
CA PRO A 27 -1.74 -27.51 0.72
C PRO A 27 -2.40 -27.49 -0.67
N ARG A 28 -3.74 -27.46 -0.72
CA ARG A 28 -4.54 -27.35 -1.94
C ARG A 28 -5.77 -26.47 -1.65
N LEU A 29 -6.21 -25.73 -2.67
CA LEU A 29 -7.44 -24.93 -2.57
C LEU A 29 -8.71 -25.79 -2.52
N GLN A 30 -8.66 -26.99 -3.11
CA GLN A 30 -9.79 -27.93 -3.16
C GLN A 30 -9.63 -29.06 -2.13
N LYS A 31 -10.77 -29.62 -1.72
CA LYS A 31 -10.83 -30.83 -0.88
C LYS A 31 -10.54 -32.10 -1.69
N ASP A 32 -10.85 -32.08 -2.99
CA ASP A 32 -10.64 -33.19 -3.90
C ASP A 32 -9.18 -33.22 -4.39
N GLU A 33 -8.66 -34.42 -4.65
CA GLU A 33 -7.30 -34.62 -5.13
C GLU A 33 -7.18 -34.41 -6.65
N ALA A 34 -8.31 -34.49 -7.36
CA ALA A 34 -8.38 -34.19 -8.78
C ALA A 34 -7.92 -32.74 -9.03
N LYS A 35 -6.84 -32.57 -9.82
CA LYS A 35 -6.31 -31.26 -10.19
C LYS A 35 -7.00 -30.80 -11.48
N PRO A 36 -8.01 -29.91 -11.41
CA PRO A 36 -8.62 -29.37 -12.62
C PRO A 36 -7.60 -28.58 -13.43
N SER A 37 -7.65 -28.73 -14.74
CA SER A 37 -6.75 -28.02 -15.67
C SER A 37 -6.92 -26.51 -15.67
N TRP A 38 -8.04 -26.00 -15.15
CA TRP A 38 -8.37 -24.57 -15.10
C TRP A 38 -7.88 -23.86 -13.82
N ILE A 39 -7.29 -24.58 -12.85
CA ILE A 39 -6.70 -23.98 -11.65
C ILE A 39 -5.18 -24.11 -11.72
N SER A 40 -4.52 -22.95 -11.71
CA SER A 40 -3.07 -22.82 -11.58
C SER A 40 -2.70 -22.03 -10.33
N VAL A 41 -1.47 -22.22 -9.85
CA VAL A 41 -0.92 -21.42 -8.76
C VAL A 41 -0.56 -20.04 -9.32
N ASP A 42 -0.97 -18.99 -8.61
CA ASP A 42 -0.53 -17.62 -8.86
C ASP A 42 0.78 -17.39 -8.10
N PHE A 43 1.90 -17.40 -8.83
CA PHE A 43 3.23 -17.19 -8.25
C PHE A 43 3.51 -15.71 -7.94
N ASP A 44 2.83 -14.77 -8.62
CA ASP A 44 3.03 -13.34 -8.40
C ASP A 44 2.51 -12.91 -7.02
N ASN A 45 1.42 -13.56 -6.56
CA ASN A 45 0.83 -13.34 -5.24
C ASN A 45 1.20 -14.41 -4.20
N TRP A 46 2.05 -15.39 -4.53
CA TRP A 46 2.46 -16.42 -3.57
C TRP A 46 3.39 -15.83 -2.51
N ARG A 47 3.10 -16.11 -1.24
CA ARG A 47 3.95 -15.78 -0.09
C ARG A 47 4.07 -17.00 0.82
N ASP A 48 5.23 -17.17 1.41
CA ASP A 48 5.44 -18.21 2.42
C ASP A 48 4.68 -17.79 3.70
N TRP A 49 3.61 -18.53 3.97
CA TRP A 49 2.66 -18.29 5.06
C TRP A 49 3.29 -18.34 6.46
N GLU A 50 4.49 -18.91 6.60
CA GLU A 50 5.26 -18.94 7.86
C GLU A 50 5.98 -17.60 8.13
N ASN A 51 6.17 -16.76 7.11
CA ASN A 51 6.95 -15.53 7.19
C ASN A 51 6.10 -14.23 7.12
N GLU A 52 4.76 -14.35 7.09
CA GLU A 52 3.85 -13.21 6.95
C GLU A 52 3.85 -12.23 8.14
N GLU A 53 4.31 -12.64 9.33
CA GLU A 53 4.44 -11.70 10.46
C GLU A 53 5.73 -10.88 10.45
N ASP A 54 6.80 -11.31 9.76
CA ASP A 54 8.14 -10.72 9.97
C ASP A 54 8.51 -9.67 8.90
N GLU A 55 8.01 -9.80 7.67
CA GLU A 55 8.47 -8.92 6.58
C GLU A 55 7.90 -7.50 6.64
N GLY A 56 6.73 -7.30 7.25
CA GLY A 56 6.09 -5.98 7.37
C GLY A 56 6.29 -5.28 8.72
N LYS A 57 6.51 -6.05 9.80
CA LYS A 57 6.69 -5.48 11.15
C LYS A 57 8.05 -4.83 11.31
N VAL A 58 9.10 -5.47 10.80
CA VAL A 58 10.48 -4.95 10.91
C VAL A 58 10.63 -3.64 10.15
N GLU A 59 10.08 -3.53 8.93
CA GLU A 59 10.05 -2.28 8.17
C GLU A 59 9.26 -1.18 8.90
N TYR A 60 8.06 -1.51 9.40
CA TYR A 60 7.23 -0.55 10.11
C TYR A 60 7.89 -0.04 11.40
N ASP A 61 8.46 -0.93 12.21
CA ASP A 61 9.13 -0.58 13.46
C ASP A 61 10.39 0.27 13.20
N GLN A 62 11.18 -0.06 12.16
CA GLN A 62 12.32 0.78 11.74
C GLN A 62 11.88 2.18 11.29
N TYR A 63 10.83 2.29 10.48
CA TYR A 63 10.30 3.59 10.06
C TYR A 63 9.78 4.42 11.24
N VAL A 64 9.07 3.80 12.18
CA VAL A 64 8.52 4.48 13.37
C VAL A 64 9.65 4.95 14.28
N ASP A 65 10.68 4.16 14.48
CA ASP A 65 11.82 4.54 15.31
C ASP A 65 12.65 5.66 14.67
N MET A 66 12.86 5.64 13.35
CA MET A 66 13.49 6.75 12.61
C MET A 66 12.70 8.06 12.77
N ILE A 67 11.37 8.02 12.64
CA ILE A 67 10.51 9.22 12.82
C ILE A 67 10.60 9.72 14.27
N ARG A 68 10.62 8.81 15.25
CA ARG A 68 10.72 9.16 16.67
C ARG A 68 12.09 9.76 17.03
N GLU A 69 13.17 9.25 16.45
CA GLU A 69 14.53 9.78 16.62
C GLU A 69 14.63 11.20 16.05
N MET A 70 14.22 11.40 14.79
CA MET A 70 14.20 12.73 14.17
C MET A 70 13.29 13.72 14.90
N ALA A 71 12.16 13.27 15.46
CA ALA A 71 11.26 14.11 16.25
C ALA A 71 11.82 14.48 17.64
N LYS A 72 12.73 13.68 18.20
CA LYS A 72 13.39 13.95 19.49
C LYS A 72 14.57 14.90 19.32
N ASP A 73 15.35 14.71 18.26
CA ASP A 73 16.58 15.48 18.02
C ASP A 73 16.32 16.83 17.35
N ASN A 74 15.18 16.99 16.67
CA ASN A 74 14.81 18.24 15.99
C ASN A 74 13.62 18.96 16.63
N LYS A 75 13.73 19.31 17.92
CA LYS A 75 12.90 20.37 18.54
C LYS A 75 13.41 21.78 18.16
N GLY A 76 13.94 21.94 16.96
CA GLY A 76 14.16 23.25 16.36
C GLY A 76 12.85 23.79 15.80
N ALA A 77 12.76 25.11 15.61
CA ALA A 77 11.62 25.69 14.90
C ALA A 77 11.40 24.95 13.57
N PRO A 78 10.15 24.68 13.17
CA PRO A 78 9.88 24.11 11.85
C PRO A 78 10.64 24.92 10.80
N PRO A 79 11.34 24.26 9.85
CA PRO A 79 12.13 24.95 8.85
C PRO A 79 11.26 25.97 8.14
N ASP A 80 11.71 27.23 8.14
CA ASP A 80 11.02 28.33 7.48
C ASP A 80 11.13 28.14 5.96
N MET A 81 10.00 27.98 5.26
CA MET A 81 9.94 27.88 3.80
C MET A 81 10.04 29.25 3.10
N GLY A 82 10.79 30.18 3.70
CA GLY A 82 10.94 31.56 3.25
C GLY A 82 11.75 31.72 1.95
N ASP A 83 12.43 30.66 1.50
CA ASP A 83 13.19 30.63 0.24
C ASP A 83 12.30 30.49 -1.00
N LEU A 84 11.04 30.05 -0.83
CA LEU A 84 10.05 29.99 -1.90
C LEU A 84 9.49 31.39 -2.27
N SER A 85 9.91 32.46 -1.60
CA SER A 85 9.50 33.83 -1.96
C SER A 85 10.24 34.40 -3.16
N ASP A 86 11.34 33.78 -3.59
CA ASP A 86 12.17 34.24 -4.71
C ASP A 86 11.82 33.56 -6.05
N VAL A 87 10.85 32.62 -6.07
CA VAL A 87 10.15 32.26 -7.31
C VAL A 87 9.12 33.35 -7.60
N SER A 88 9.64 34.51 -8.03
CA SER A 88 8.86 35.55 -8.67
C SER A 88 8.05 34.89 -9.79
N ALA A 89 6.75 34.73 -9.56
CA ALA A 89 5.82 34.39 -10.63
C ALA A 89 6.08 35.43 -11.74
N PRO A 90 6.36 35.01 -12.98
CA PRO A 90 6.58 35.97 -14.06
C PRO A 90 5.38 36.93 -14.10
N PRO A 91 5.61 38.22 -14.38
CA PRO A 91 4.53 39.20 -14.37
C PRO A 91 3.38 38.70 -15.22
N LEU A 92 2.19 38.63 -14.63
CA LEU A 92 0.98 38.26 -15.35
C LEU A 92 0.86 39.21 -16.55
N PRO A 93 0.60 38.68 -17.76
CA PRO A 93 0.30 39.56 -18.89
C PRO A 93 -0.93 40.43 -18.54
N PRO A 94 -1.01 41.67 -19.06
CA PRO A 94 -2.14 42.55 -18.77
C PRO A 94 -3.45 41.83 -19.11
N ASN A 95 -4.39 41.86 -18.15
CA ASN A 95 -5.72 41.30 -18.33
C ASN A 95 -6.38 41.89 -19.59
N CYS A 96 -6.71 41.04 -20.56
CA CYS A 96 -7.41 41.43 -21.79
C CYS A 96 -8.89 41.80 -21.57
N HIS A 97 -9.28 42.37 -20.43
CA HIS A 97 -10.69 42.63 -20.11
C HIS A 97 -11.08 44.10 -19.94
N ASP A 98 -10.26 45.04 -20.45
CA ASP A 98 -10.72 46.41 -20.71
C ASP A 98 -10.45 46.77 -22.17
N SER A 99 -11.13 46.04 -23.06
CA SER A 99 -11.47 46.53 -24.40
C SER A 99 -12.95 46.92 -24.39
N LEU A 100 -13.21 48.20 -24.07
CA LEU A 100 -14.29 49.01 -24.63
C LEU A 100 -14.07 50.50 -24.30
#